data_AF-A0A9Q2FM79-F1
#
_entry.id   AF-A0A9Q2FM79-F1
#
_cell.length_a   1.000
_cell.length_b   1.000
_cell.length_c   1.000
_cell.angle_alpha   90.00
_cell.angle_beta   90.00
_cell.angle_gamma   90.00
#
_symmetry.space_group_name_H-M   'P 1'
#
loop_
_entity.id
_entity.type
_entity.pdbx_description
1 polymer ?
#
loop_
_entity_poly.entity_id
_entity_poly.type
_entity_poly.pdbx_seq_one_letter_code
_entity_poly.pdbx_strand_id
1 'polypeptide(L)'
;MIGISMMMTLLAVLIGLAGAVFLYLAAPAQQLWKCPFSKRICILAGSGLLCLSFLFHLMIYGSGTAFFVLLTLLMSVWSLLPIGVALLKQRPKTQ
;
A
#
# COMPACT_ATOMS: atom_id res chain seq x y z
N MET A 1 -15.59 -6.49 -22.33
CA MET A 1 -15.81 -5.63 -21.14
C MET A 1 -15.19 -6.19 -19.87
N ILE A 2 -15.41 -7.47 -19.52
CA ILE A 2 -14.89 -8.09 -18.27
C ILE A 2 -13.35 -8.00 -18.14
N GLY A 3 -12.60 -8.26 -19.23
CA GLY A 3 -11.14 -8.25 -19.18
C GLY A 3 -10.51 -6.88 -18.88
N ILE A 4 -11.10 -5.79 -19.40
CA ILE A 4 -10.60 -4.43 -19.17
C ILE A 4 -10.84 -4.03 -17.70
N SER A 5 -12.02 -4.34 -17.16
CA SER A 5 -12.35 -4.07 -15.76
C SER A 5 -11.45 -4.86 -14.80
N MET A 6 -11.12 -6.12 -15.09
CA MET A 6 -10.17 -6.90 -14.29
C MET A 6 -8.76 -6.29 -14.31
N MET A 7 -8.28 -5.91 -15.50
CA MET A 7 -6.94 -5.33 -15.63
C MET A 7 -6.84 -3.98 -14.92
N MET A 8 -7.86 -3.13 -15.02
CA MET A 8 -7.93 -1.84 -14.32
C MET A 8 -8.00 -2.02 -12.80
N THR A 9 -8.74 -3.03 -12.32
CA THR A 9 -8.82 -3.35 -10.89
C THR A 9 -7.49 -3.82 -10.35
N LEU A 10 -6.80 -4.72 -11.07
CA LEU A 10 -5.46 -5.18 -10.69
C LEU A 10 -4.48 -4.01 -10.62
N LEU A 11 -4.50 -3.12 -11.63
CA LEU A 11 -3.65 -1.94 -11.66
C LEU A 11 -3.95 -1.00 -10.47
N ALA A 12 -5.23 -0.76 -10.19
CA ALA A 12 -5.65 0.07 -9.07
C ALA A 12 -5.20 -0.50 -7.73
N VAL A 13 -5.28 -1.83 -7.55
CA VAL A 13 -4.78 -2.54 -6.37
C VAL A 13 -3.26 -2.37 -6.23
N LEU A 14 -2.50 -2.58 -7.31
CA LEU A 14 -1.04 -2.43 -7.30
C LEU A 14 -0.61 -1.00 -6.96
N ILE A 15 -1.27 0.00 -7.55
CA ILE A 15 -1.04 1.42 -7.26
C ILE A 15 -1.39 1.74 -5.80
N GLY A 16 -2.50 1.22 -5.29
CA GLY A 16 -2.93 1.40 -3.91
C GLY A 16 -1.96 0.77 -2.91
N LEU A 17 -1.47 -0.43 -3.20
CA LEU A 17 -0.43 -1.11 -2.42
C LEU A 17 0.86 -0.29 -2.39
N ALA A 18 1.34 0.17 -3.54
CA ALA A 18 2.53 1.02 -3.61
C ALA A 18 2.35 2.32 -2.81
N GLY A 19 1.19 2.98 -2.94
CA GLY A 19 0.86 4.19 -2.18
C GLY A 19 0.84 3.96 -0.65
N ALA A 20 0.20 2.86 -0.21
CA ALA A 20 0.17 2.47 1.19
C ALA A 20 1.56 2.13 1.73
N VAL A 21 2.42 1.48 0.93
CA VAL A 21 3.82 1.22 1.30
C VAL A 21 4.60 2.53 1.45
N PHE A 22 4.42 3.50 0.55
CA PHE A 22 5.00 4.84 0.68
C PHE A 22 4.53 5.58 1.94
N LEU A 23 3.26 5.47 2.30
CA LEU A 23 2.76 6.01 3.57
C LEU A 23 3.36 5.29 4.78
N TYR A 24 3.51 3.97 4.73
CA TYR A 24 4.17 3.20 5.78
C TYR A 24 5.64 3.64 5.96
N LEU A 25 6.35 3.88 4.86
CA LEU A 25 7.72 4.42 4.84
C LEU A 25 7.82 5.86 5.40
N ALA A 26 6.72 6.61 5.45
CA ALA A 26 6.69 7.90 6.12
C ALA A 26 6.38 7.81 7.61
N ALA A 27 5.82 6.68 8.06
CA ALA A 27 5.33 6.54 9.43
C ALA A 27 6.50 6.52 10.45
N PRO A 28 6.35 7.19 11.61
CA PRO A 28 7.40 7.24 12.62
C PRO A 28 7.71 5.87 13.24
N ALA A 29 6.78 4.91 13.15
CA ALA A 29 6.92 3.54 13.65
C ALA A 29 7.56 2.57 12.63
N GLN A 30 8.18 3.06 11.56
CA GLN A 30 8.75 2.24 10.49
C GLN A 30 9.87 1.32 11.01
N GLN A 31 9.62 0.01 10.98
CA GLN A 31 10.60 -1.02 11.36
C GLN A 31 11.46 -1.54 10.20
N LEU A 32 11.15 -1.14 8.95
CA LEU A 32 11.70 -1.76 7.73
C LEU A 32 13.14 -1.32 7.38
N TRP A 33 13.45 -0.02 7.47
CA TRP A 33 14.75 0.52 7.08
C TRP A 33 14.92 1.95 7.60
N LYS A 34 16.16 2.40 7.85
CA LYS A 34 16.48 3.84 7.94
C LYS A 34 16.34 4.44 6.55
N CYS A 35 15.12 4.82 6.15
CA CYS A 35 14.89 5.39 4.83
C CYS A 35 15.65 6.72 4.67
N PRO A 36 16.46 6.88 3.60
CA PRO A 36 17.15 8.13 3.31
C PRO A 36 16.23 9.22 2.73
N PHE A 37 14.97 8.87 2.43
CA PHE A 37 14.01 9.78 1.80
C PHE A 37 13.28 10.67 2.82
N SER A 38 13.09 11.94 2.45
CA SER A 38 12.35 12.91 3.26
C SER A 38 10.91 12.47 3.44
N LYS A 39 10.45 12.36 4.70
CA LYS A 39 9.10 11.95 5.08
C LYS A 39 8.01 12.67 4.28
N ARG A 40 8.20 13.96 3.98
CA ARG A 40 7.24 14.77 3.21
C ARG A 40 7.01 14.24 1.79
N ILE A 41 8.07 13.78 1.13
CA ILE A 41 8.00 13.23 -0.23
C ILE A 41 7.25 11.91 -0.21
N CYS A 42 7.53 11.04 0.77
CA CYS A 42 6.82 9.77 0.93
C CYS A 42 5.33 9.96 1.24
N ILE A 43 4.97 10.96 2.06
CA ILE A 43 3.56 11.29 2.34
C ILE A 43 2.86 11.79 1.07
N LEU A 44 3.47 12.74 0.35
CA LEU A 44 2.89 13.30 -0.87
C LEU A 44 2.73 12.23 -1.96
N ALA A 45 3.77 11.45 -2.21
CA ALA A 45 3.74 10.38 -3.19
C ALA A 45 2.74 9.28 -2.81
N GLY A 46 2.75 8.84 -1.54
CA GLY A 46 1.83 7.82 -1.03
C GLY A 46 0.37 8.25 -1.08
N SER A 47 0.08 9.48 -0.65
CA SER A 47 -1.26 10.08 -0.71
C SER A 47 -1.73 10.26 -2.16
N GLY A 48 -0.84 10.67 -3.07
CA GLY A 48 -1.16 10.81 -4.49
C GLY A 48 -1.54 9.47 -5.13
N LEU A 49 -0.75 8.43 -4.89
CA LEU A 49 -1.02 7.07 -5.38
C LEU A 49 -2.31 6.49 -4.79
N LEU A 50 -2.55 6.67 -3.49
CA LEU A 50 -3.78 6.20 -2.84
C LEU A 50 -5.01 6.91 -3.38
N CYS A 51 -4.93 8.23 -3.60
CA CYS A 51 -6.00 8.99 -4.23
C CYS A 51 -6.29 8.48 -5.64
N LEU A 52 -5.25 8.22 -6.44
CA LEU A 52 -5.41 7.69 -7.79
C LEU A 52 -6.03 6.28 -7.80
N SER A 53 -5.60 5.40 -6.88
CA SER A 53 -6.18 4.07 -6.68
C SER A 53 -7.65 4.13 -6.25
N PHE A 54 -8.00 5.08 -5.39
CA PHE A 54 -9.37 5.32 -4.95
C PHE A 54 -10.26 5.76 -6.11
N LEU A 55 -9.81 6.71 -6.94
CA LEU A 55 -10.54 7.18 -8.11
C LEU A 55 -10.83 6.04 -9.10
N PHE A 56 -9.85 5.15 -9.31
CA PHE A 56 -10.06 3.96 -10.15
C PHE A 56 -11.11 3.02 -9.56
N HIS A 57 -11.08 2.75 -8.26
CA HIS A 57 -12.10 1.91 -7.62
C HIS A 57 -13.48 2.57 -7.61
N LEU A 58 -13.54 3.89 -7.44
CA LEU A 58 -14.77 4.67 -7.47
C LEU A 58 -15.47 4.52 -8.83
N MET A 59 -14.68 4.53 -9.91
CA MET A 59 -15.19 4.39 -11.28
C MET A 59 -15.74 2.99 -11.58
N ILE A 60 -15.33 1.95 -10.85
CA ILE A 60 -15.67 0.55 -11.13
C ILE A 60 -16.75 0.00 -10.18
N TYR A 61 -16.63 0.25 -8.87
CA TYR A 61 -17.40 -0.47 -7.84
C TYR A 61 -18.26 0.42 -6.94
N GLY A 62 -18.19 1.75 -7.08
CA GLY A 62 -18.91 2.72 -6.23
C GLY A 62 -18.18 3.11 -4.94
N SER A 63 -18.70 4.12 -4.24
CA SER A 63 -18.01 4.82 -3.14
C SER A 63 -17.74 3.96 -1.90
N GLY A 64 -18.72 3.16 -1.46
CA GLY A 64 -18.56 2.31 -0.28
C GLY A 64 -17.48 1.24 -0.47
N THR A 65 -17.54 0.53 -1.60
CA THR A 65 -16.60 -0.54 -1.95
C THR A 65 -15.18 0.01 -2.09
N ALA A 66 -15.02 1.15 -2.76
CA ALA A 66 -13.73 1.80 -2.92
C ALA A 66 -13.09 2.17 -1.57
N PHE A 67 -13.88 2.68 -0.63
CA PHE A 67 -13.39 3.05 0.70
C PHE A 67 -12.93 1.82 1.51
N PHE A 68 -13.73 0.75 1.49
CA PHE A 68 -13.36 -0.50 2.17
C PHE A 68 -12.11 -1.15 1.57
N VAL A 69 -11.96 -1.15 0.24
CA VAL A 69 -10.75 -1.66 -0.42
C VAL A 69 -9.53 -0.85 0.01
N LEU A 70 -9.64 0.48 0.04
CA LEU A 70 -8.55 1.36 0.44
C LEU A 70 -8.12 1.12 1.89
N LEU A 71 -9.07 1.02 2.81
CA LEU A 71 -8.82 0.65 4.20
C LEU A 71 -8.15 -0.73 4.32
N THR A 72 -8.65 -1.70 3.58
CA THR A 72 -8.14 -3.08 3.60
C THR A 72 -6.69 -3.12 3.12
N LEU A 73 -6.36 -2.40 2.05
CA LEU A 73 -4.99 -2.28 1.55
C LEU A 73 -4.08 -1.61 2.59
N LEU A 74 -4.55 -0.53 3.21
CA LEU A 74 -3.78 0.20 4.20
C LEU A 74 -3.48 -0.65 5.44
N MET A 75 -4.50 -1.33 5.97
CA MET A 75 -4.36 -2.26 7.10
C MET A 75 -3.49 -3.46 6.75
N SER A 76 -3.62 -3.98 5.53
CA SER A 76 -2.79 -5.10 5.04
C SER A 76 -1.32 -4.68 5.00
N VAL A 77 -0.99 -3.53 4.42
CA VAL A 77 0.38 -3.04 4.39
C VAL A 77 0.90 -2.79 5.82
N TRP A 78 0.12 -2.14 6.68
CA TRP A 78 0.53 -1.91 8.07
C TRP A 78 0.73 -3.18 8.89
N SER A 79 0.05 -4.28 8.56
CA SER A 79 0.19 -5.56 9.29
C SER A 79 1.24 -6.47 8.67
N LEU A 80 1.21 -6.65 7.34
CA LEU A 80 2.11 -7.54 6.62
C LEU A 80 3.55 -7.02 6.56
N LEU A 81 3.79 -5.70 6.44
CA LEU A 81 5.16 -5.17 6.45
C LEU A 81 5.91 -5.50 7.74
N PRO A 82 5.43 -5.16 8.95
CA PRO A 82 6.17 -5.43 10.18
C PRO A 82 6.30 -6.93 10.45
N ILE A 83 5.27 -7.74 10.13
CA ILE A 83 5.35 -9.20 10.23
C ILE A 83 6.40 -9.75 9.25
N GLY A 84 6.39 -9.29 8.01
CA GLY A 84 7.37 -9.68 7.00
C GLY A 84 8.80 -9.34 7.42
N VAL A 85 9.01 -8.15 7.99
CA VAL A 85 10.32 -7.75 8.55
C VAL A 85 10.70 -8.60 9.74
N ALA A 86 9.77 -8.87 10.65
CA ALA A 86 10.01 -9.72 11.81
C ALA A 86 10.44 -11.12 11.35
N LEU A 87 9.76 -11.72 10.37
CA LEU A 87 10.10 -13.01 9.79
C LEU A 87 11.46 -13.00 9.06
N LEU A 88 11.75 -11.95 8.30
CA LEU A 88 13.06 -11.75 7.66
C LEU A 88 14.19 -11.63 8.69
N LYS A 89 13.95 -10.95 9.81
CA LYS A 89 14.91 -10.78 10.90
C LYS A 89 15.04 -12.05 11.76
N GLN A 90 13.98 -12.85 11.83
CA GLN A 90 13.93 -14.14 12.53
C GLN A 90 14.46 -15.30 11.70
N ARG A 91 14.79 -15.14 10.41
CA ARG A 91 15.59 -16.12 9.67
C ARG A 91 16.82 -16.42 10.52
N PRO A 92 16.90 -17.60 11.16
CA PRO A 92 18.08 -17.96 11.91
C PRO A 92 19.22 -17.98 10.90
N LYS A 93 20.40 -17.50 11.31
CA LYS A 93 21.64 -18.01 10.76
C LYS A 93 21.47 -19.54 10.71
N THR A 94 21.33 -20.09 9.52
CA THR A 94 21.58 -21.51 9.30
C THR A 94 23.05 -21.70 9.66
N GLN A 95 23.30 -22.00 10.94
CA GLN A 95 24.56 -22.57 11.41
C GLN A 95 24.61 -24.02 11.01
#